data_AF-A0AAE6YZR7-F1
#
_entry.id   AF-A0AAE6YZR7-F1
#
_cell.length_a   1.000
_cell.length_b   1.000
_cell.length_c   1.000
_cell.angle_alpha   90.00
_cell.angle_beta   90.00
_cell.angle_gamma   90.00
#
_symmetry.space_group_name_H-M   'P 1'
#
loop_
_entity.id
_entity.type
_entity.pdbx_description
1 polymer ?
#
loop_
_entity_poly.entity_id
_entity_poly.type
_entity_poly.pdbx_seq_one_letter_code
_entity_poly.pdbx_strand_id
1 'polypeptide(L)'
;MIKIGLITGCLLTSLVSSAVYADAASDLQSRLSKVNSFHASFAQKVTTDDGAAVQEGAGELWVKRPNLFNWKTTSPDESTLVSDGKTLWFYNPFVEQVTATWVKDATGNTPFILITRNDPKDWGKYNVSQKGDEFDLTPRVASGNLKRFSINVSSDGTIHGFTATEQDGQRSAYTLKNQQNGDVDAAKFRFTPPKGVAVDDQRQ
;
A
#
# COMPACT_ATOMS: atom_id res chain seq x y z
N MET A 1 -48.87 -0.81 57.18
CA MET A 1 -48.16 0.30 56.51
C MET A 1 -46.67 0.03 56.61
N ILE A 2 -46.04 -0.42 55.51
CA ILE A 2 -44.64 -0.86 55.45
C ILE A 2 -43.81 0.31 54.90
N LYS A 3 -42.77 0.76 55.63
CA LYS A 3 -41.78 1.76 55.14
C LYS A 3 -40.58 1.01 54.57
N ILE A 4 -40.36 1.21 53.27
CA ILE A 4 -39.25 0.67 52.48
C ILE A 4 -38.01 1.56 52.70
N GLY A 5 -36.91 0.94 53.13
CA GLY A 5 -35.60 1.59 53.33
C GLY A 5 -34.79 1.62 52.03
N LEU A 6 -34.23 2.79 51.73
CA LEU A 6 -33.39 3.15 50.58
C LEU A 6 -32.12 2.28 50.51
N ILE A 7 -31.85 1.68 49.35
CA ILE A 7 -30.53 1.15 48.98
C ILE A 7 -29.86 2.17 48.07
N THR A 8 -28.84 2.86 48.58
CA THR A 8 -28.00 3.79 47.83
C THR A 8 -27.05 3.01 46.93
N GLY A 9 -27.35 2.95 45.63
CA GLY A 9 -26.49 2.35 44.62
C GLY A 9 -25.35 3.29 44.21
N CYS A 10 -24.11 2.91 44.53
CA CYS A 10 -22.91 3.54 43.97
C CYS A 10 -22.81 3.20 42.47
N LEU A 11 -23.11 4.18 41.62
CA LEU A 11 -22.98 4.06 40.17
C LEU A 11 -21.50 4.22 39.79
N LEU A 12 -20.78 3.10 39.67
CA LEU A 12 -19.45 3.04 39.06
C LEU A 12 -19.59 3.37 37.57
N THR A 13 -19.25 4.60 37.19
CA THR A 13 -19.12 5.02 35.79
C THR A 13 -17.79 4.54 35.25
N SER A 14 -17.80 3.42 34.53
CA SER A 14 -16.68 2.97 33.72
C SER A 14 -16.50 3.94 32.53
N LEU A 15 -15.46 4.77 32.58
CA LEU A 15 -14.98 5.52 31.44
C LEU A 15 -14.40 4.54 30.42
N VAL A 16 -15.25 4.10 29.49
CA VAL A 16 -14.82 3.30 28.34
C VAL A 16 -14.07 4.25 27.40
N SER A 17 -12.75 4.26 27.51
CA SER A 17 -11.89 5.00 26.58
C SER A 17 -12.08 4.44 25.17
N SER A 18 -12.83 5.17 24.34
CA SER A 18 -13.00 4.83 22.94
C SER A 18 -11.69 5.12 22.21
N ALA A 19 -10.89 4.09 21.99
CA ALA A 19 -9.58 4.22 21.35
C ALA A 19 -9.72 4.73 19.90
N VAL A 20 -9.17 5.92 19.63
CA VAL A 20 -8.15 6.32 18.61
C VAL A 20 -8.14 5.65 17.19
N TYR A 21 -9.14 4.87 16.78
CA TYR A 21 -9.10 4.18 15.47
C TYR A 21 -9.34 5.09 14.26
N ALA A 22 -10.12 6.17 14.42
CA ALA A 22 -10.40 7.12 13.33
C ALA A 22 -9.21 8.06 13.05
N ASP A 23 -8.35 8.28 14.04
CA ASP A 23 -7.23 9.22 13.97
C ASP A 23 -6.11 8.71 13.07
N ALA A 24 -5.71 7.44 13.24
CA ALA A 24 -4.58 6.86 12.50
C ALA A 24 -4.79 6.82 10.97
N ALA A 25 -5.99 6.44 10.51
CA ALA A 25 -6.30 6.44 9.09
C ALA A 25 -6.33 7.86 8.50
N SER A 26 -6.82 8.83 9.27
CA SER A 26 -6.84 10.25 8.88
C SER A 26 -5.44 10.84 8.84
N ASP A 27 -4.58 10.52 9.83
CA ASP A 27 -3.19 10.98 9.86
C ASP A 27 -2.39 10.39 8.69
N LEU A 28 -2.53 9.07 8.42
CA LEU A 28 -1.90 8.44 7.25
C LEU A 28 -2.29 9.17 5.95
N GLN A 29 -3.59 9.41 5.75
CA GLN A 29 -4.09 10.14 4.58
C GLN A 29 -3.52 11.55 4.48
N SER A 30 -3.47 12.27 5.60
CA SER A 30 -2.91 13.62 5.71
C SER A 30 -1.44 13.64 5.32
N ARG A 31 -0.64 12.70 5.85
CA ARG A 31 0.80 12.57 5.51
C ARG A 31 0.99 12.26 4.04
N LEU A 32 0.28 11.29 3.48
CA LEU A 32 0.37 10.94 2.06
C LEU A 32 -0.07 12.08 1.13
N SER A 33 -0.96 12.97 1.59
CA SER A 33 -1.42 14.13 0.81
C SER A 33 -0.39 15.27 0.71
N LYS A 34 0.68 15.25 1.54
CA LYS A 34 1.72 16.29 1.51
C LYS A 34 2.65 16.17 0.31
N VAL A 35 2.81 14.98 -0.25
CA VAL A 35 3.73 14.71 -1.37
C VAL A 35 2.96 14.08 -2.52
N ASN A 36 2.40 14.84 -3.45
CA ASN A 36 1.59 14.25 -4.53
C ASN A 36 2.42 13.59 -5.64
N SER A 37 3.70 13.92 -5.76
CA SER A 37 4.57 13.37 -6.80
C SER A 37 5.98 13.21 -6.25
N PHE A 38 6.59 12.05 -6.50
CA PHE A 38 7.96 11.76 -6.09
C PHE A 38 8.63 10.70 -6.94
N HIS A 39 9.94 10.65 -6.84
CA HIS A 39 10.80 9.58 -7.33
C HIS A 39 11.63 9.04 -6.16
N ALA A 40 11.86 7.72 -6.11
CA ALA A 40 12.73 7.10 -5.13
C ALA A 40 13.34 5.81 -5.69
N SER A 41 14.52 5.43 -5.21
CA SER A 41 15.02 4.08 -5.41
C SER A 41 14.49 3.15 -4.33
N PHE A 42 14.36 1.86 -4.62
CA PHE A 42 13.92 0.86 -3.65
C PHE A 42 14.85 -0.35 -3.59
N ALA A 43 14.91 -0.96 -2.41
CA ALA A 43 15.40 -2.32 -2.21
C ALA A 43 14.25 -3.18 -1.67
N GLN A 44 14.07 -4.36 -2.26
CA GLN A 44 13.08 -5.35 -1.89
C GLN A 44 13.75 -6.53 -1.20
N LYS A 45 13.10 -7.07 -0.18
CA LYS A 45 13.40 -8.38 0.39
C LYS A 45 12.11 -9.17 0.57
N VAL A 46 12.07 -10.36 -0.02
CA VAL A 46 10.99 -11.35 0.12
C VAL A 46 11.46 -12.43 1.09
N THR A 47 10.64 -12.72 2.10
CA THR A 47 10.91 -13.80 3.06
C THR A 47 9.70 -14.72 3.22
N THR A 48 9.94 -15.99 3.55
CA THR A 48 8.93 -16.93 4.05
C THR A 48 8.46 -16.54 5.45
N ASP A 49 7.46 -17.27 5.96
CA ASP A 49 6.87 -17.08 7.29
C ASP A 49 7.87 -17.36 8.43
N ASP A 50 8.79 -18.31 8.23
CA ASP A 50 9.91 -18.62 9.13
C ASP A 50 11.09 -17.63 9.03
N GLY A 51 11.01 -16.66 8.11
CA GLY A 51 12.00 -15.59 7.92
C GLY A 51 13.15 -15.92 6.98
N ALA A 52 13.15 -17.08 6.33
CA ALA A 52 14.14 -17.39 5.30
C ALA A 52 14.00 -16.44 4.09
N ALA A 53 15.12 -15.95 3.56
CA ALA A 53 15.12 -15.09 2.39
C ALA A 53 14.81 -15.91 1.12
N VAL A 54 13.80 -15.50 0.37
CA VAL A 54 13.38 -16.12 -0.89
C VAL A 54 13.99 -15.38 -2.07
N GLN A 55 13.91 -14.04 -2.03
CA GLN A 55 14.36 -13.20 -3.12
C GLN A 55 14.73 -11.82 -2.58
N GLU A 56 15.72 -11.19 -3.20
CA GLU A 56 16.02 -9.78 -3.01
C GLU A 56 15.91 -9.08 -4.37
N GLY A 57 15.61 -7.79 -4.35
CA GLY A 57 15.44 -7.02 -5.57
C GLY A 57 15.77 -5.55 -5.35
N ALA A 58 15.95 -4.82 -6.44
CA ALA A 58 16.12 -3.38 -6.39
C ALA A 58 15.59 -2.73 -7.65
N GLY A 59 15.32 -1.42 -7.56
CA GLY A 59 14.83 -0.67 -8.69
C GLY A 59 14.49 0.76 -8.36
N GLU A 60 13.67 1.35 -9.22
CA GLU A 60 13.24 2.74 -9.16
C GLU A 60 11.71 2.83 -9.17
N LEU A 61 11.21 3.83 -8.46
CA LEU A 61 9.79 4.09 -8.29
C LEU A 61 9.49 5.56 -8.60
N TRP A 62 8.56 5.78 -9.51
CA TRP A 62 7.95 7.07 -9.77
C TRP A 62 6.49 7.03 -9.38
N VAL A 63 6.01 8.06 -8.70
CA VAL A 63 4.60 8.18 -8.29
C VAL A 63 4.09 9.57 -8.62
N LYS A 64 2.88 9.65 -9.13
CA LYS A 64 2.08 10.87 -9.20
C LYS A 64 0.63 10.56 -8.85
N ARG A 65 0.18 11.09 -7.71
CA ARG A 65 -1.18 10.86 -7.23
C ARG A 65 -2.20 11.70 -8.01
N PRO A 66 -3.44 11.19 -8.18
CA PRO A 66 -3.85 9.82 -7.86
C PRO A 66 -3.47 8.82 -8.97
N ASN A 67 -3.26 7.56 -8.57
CA ASN A 67 -3.19 6.36 -9.44
C ASN A 67 -2.06 6.27 -10.47
N LEU A 68 -1.21 7.28 -10.68
CA LEU A 68 -0.09 7.14 -11.60
C LEU A 68 1.15 6.65 -10.87
N PHE A 69 1.74 5.59 -11.38
CA PHE A 69 3.04 5.13 -10.90
C PHE A 69 3.77 4.35 -11.98
N ASN A 70 5.10 4.31 -11.86
CA ASN A 70 5.96 3.43 -12.61
C ASN A 70 6.91 2.79 -11.62
N TRP A 71 6.78 1.48 -11.48
CA TRP A 71 7.63 0.65 -10.66
C TRP A 71 8.52 -0.14 -11.60
N LYS A 72 9.82 0.16 -11.61
CA LYS A 72 10.80 -0.52 -12.45
C LYS A 72 11.77 -1.30 -11.58
N THR A 73 11.66 -2.62 -11.59
CA THR A 73 12.67 -3.50 -11.01
C THR A 73 13.83 -3.63 -12.00
N THR A 74 15.05 -3.41 -11.53
CA THR A 74 16.28 -3.47 -12.33
C THR A 74 17.14 -4.68 -12.01
N SER A 75 16.92 -5.33 -10.86
CA SER A 75 17.68 -6.50 -10.44
C SER A 75 16.88 -7.37 -9.46
N PRO A 76 17.10 -8.70 -9.43
CA PRO A 76 17.96 -9.47 -10.34
C PRO A 76 17.36 -9.57 -11.74
N ASP A 77 16.04 -9.69 -11.83
CA ASP A 77 15.30 -9.79 -13.08
C ASP A 77 14.52 -8.49 -13.34
N GLU A 78 14.67 -7.95 -14.55
CA GLU A 78 13.97 -6.74 -14.92
C GLU A 78 12.46 -6.99 -15.01
N SER A 79 11.68 -6.07 -14.46
CA SER A 79 10.23 -6.03 -14.67
C SER A 79 9.73 -4.60 -14.50
N THR A 80 8.61 -4.29 -15.13
CA THR A 80 8.02 -2.95 -15.06
C THR A 80 6.52 -3.07 -14.82
N LEU A 81 6.05 -2.38 -13.78
CA LEU A 81 4.64 -2.24 -13.46
C LEU A 81 4.26 -0.76 -13.57
N VAL A 82 3.47 -0.40 -14.58
CA VAL A 82 3.08 0.98 -14.90
C VAL A 82 1.59 1.13 -14.79
N SER A 83 1.15 2.15 -14.06
CA SER A 83 -0.23 2.61 -14.08
C SER A 83 -0.33 3.94 -14.80
N ASP A 84 -1.14 3.97 -15.86
CA ASP A 84 -1.53 5.20 -16.57
C ASP A 84 -2.77 5.88 -15.96
N GLY A 85 -3.22 5.38 -14.80
CA GLY A 85 -4.38 5.86 -14.06
C GLY A 85 -5.68 5.12 -14.40
N LYS A 86 -5.69 4.33 -15.48
CA LYS A 86 -6.81 3.46 -15.86
C LYS A 86 -6.37 2.00 -16.01
N THR A 87 -5.32 1.77 -16.79
CA THR A 87 -4.73 0.46 -17.04
C THR A 87 -3.45 0.29 -16.22
N LEU A 88 -3.34 -0.90 -15.62
CA LEU A 88 -2.13 -1.40 -15.00
C LEU A 88 -1.45 -2.35 -15.97
N TRP A 89 -0.26 -1.98 -16.41
CA TRP A 89 0.58 -2.71 -17.33
C TRP A 89 1.69 -3.40 -16.53
N PHE A 90 1.74 -4.72 -16.60
CA PHE A 90 2.89 -5.48 -16.12
C PHE A 90 3.68 -5.98 -17.33
N TYR A 91 4.98 -5.75 -17.34
CA TYR A 91 5.89 -6.21 -18.39
C TYR A 91 7.08 -6.94 -17.78
N ASN A 92 7.31 -8.15 -18.26
CA ASN A 92 8.52 -8.90 -17.97
C ASN A 92 9.29 -9.12 -19.30
N PRO A 93 10.46 -8.47 -19.49
CA PRO A 93 11.27 -8.63 -20.68
C PRO A 93 11.79 -10.05 -20.91
N PHE A 94 12.06 -10.80 -19.84
CA PHE A 94 12.67 -12.14 -19.95
C PHE A 94 11.75 -13.15 -20.64
N VAL A 95 10.44 -13.07 -20.38
CA VAL A 95 9.43 -13.94 -21.02
C VAL A 95 8.70 -13.25 -22.17
N GLU A 96 9.11 -12.03 -22.55
CA GLU A 96 8.50 -11.23 -23.61
C GLU A 96 6.96 -11.16 -23.51
N GLN A 97 6.46 -10.90 -22.31
CA GLN A 97 5.02 -10.85 -22.02
C GLN A 97 4.62 -9.55 -21.33
N VAL A 98 3.51 -8.97 -21.82
CA VAL A 98 2.79 -7.87 -21.20
C VAL A 98 1.42 -8.37 -20.73
N THR A 99 1.03 -8.02 -19.51
CA THR A 99 -0.33 -8.21 -19.01
C THR A 99 -0.97 -6.84 -18.75
N ALA A 100 -2.20 -6.65 -19.22
CA ALA A 100 -2.99 -5.44 -18.98
C ALA A 100 -4.23 -5.75 -18.12
N THR A 101 -4.38 -5.03 -17.00
CA THR A 101 -5.56 -5.13 -16.12
C THR A 101 -6.11 -3.72 -15.81
N TRP A 102 -7.34 -3.62 -15.30
CA TRP A 102 -7.83 -2.33 -14.81
C TRP A 102 -7.29 -2.00 -13.41
N VAL A 103 -6.84 -0.76 -13.20
CA VAL A 103 -6.36 -0.28 -11.89
C VAL A 103 -7.42 -0.47 -10.80
N LYS A 104 -8.71 -0.29 -11.14
CA LYS A 104 -9.84 -0.47 -10.21
C LYS A 104 -9.95 -1.89 -9.65
N ASP A 105 -9.44 -2.89 -10.37
CA ASP A 105 -9.57 -4.31 -10.02
C ASP A 105 -8.28 -4.87 -9.36
N ALA A 106 -7.17 -4.12 -9.43
CA ALA A 106 -5.84 -4.59 -9.02
C ALA A 106 -5.50 -4.42 -7.52
N THR A 107 -6.39 -3.82 -6.72
CA THR A 107 -6.09 -3.44 -5.33
C THR A 107 -5.85 -4.61 -4.38
N GLY A 108 -6.44 -5.79 -4.66
CA GLY A 108 -6.34 -6.97 -3.81
C GLY A 108 -4.96 -7.62 -3.78
N ASN A 109 -4.20 -7.49 -4.88
CA ASN A 109 -2.89 -8.14 -5.07
C ASN A 109 -1.73 -7.14 -5.10
N THR A 110 -2.02 -5.84 -5.15
CA THR A 110 -0.99 -4.80 -5.19
C THR A 110 -1.29 -3.71 -4.16
N PRO A 111 -0.97 -3.95 -2.87
CA PRO A 111 -1.28 -3.02 -1.77
C PRO A 111 -0.70 -1.62 -1.96
N PHE A 112 0.40 -1.51 -2.72
CA PHE A 112 0.99 -0.24 -3.12
C PHE A 112 0.01 0.69 -3.85
N ILE A 113 -1.00 0.15 -4.55
CA ILE A 113 -2.05 0.94 -5.20
C ILE A 113 -2.80 1.80 -4.17
N LEU A 114 -3.02 1.30 -2.95
CA LEU A 114 -3.66 2.05 -1.86
C LEU A 114 -2.89 3.34 -1.57
N ILE A 115 -1.56 3.26 -1.54
CA ILE A 115 -0.67 4.41 -1.30
C ILE A 115 -0.77 5.41 -2.46
N THR A 116 -0.76 4.94 -3.70
CA THR A 116 -0.79 5.83 -4.88
C THR A 116 -2.16 6.47 -5.12
N ARG A 117 -3.25 5.81 -4.71
CA ARG A 117 -4.61 6.33 -4.84
C ARG A 117 -4.98 7.28 -3.71
N ASN A 118 -4.61 6.94 -2.47
CA ASN A 118 -4.93 7.68 -1.26
C ASN A 118 -6.44 8.07 -1.14
N ASP A 119 -7.34 7.14 -1.50
CA ASP A 119 -8.79 7.38 -1.46
C ASP A 119 -9.38 7.00 -0.09
N PRO A 120 -10.08 7.92 0.61
CA PRO A 120 -10.79 7.65 1.86
C PRO A 120 -11.64 6.37 1.86
N LYS A 121 -12.26 6.01 0.73
CA LYS A 121 -13.11 4.83 0.59
C LYS A 121 -12.33 3.53 0.74
N ASP A 122 -11.05 3.52 0.41
CA ASP A 122 -10.22 2.34 0.57
C ASP A 122 -9.81 2.15 2.01
N TRP A 123 -9.36 3.22 2.65
CA TRP A 123 -8.91 3.18 4.04
C TRP A 123 -10.03 2.71 4.97
N GLY A 124 -11.29 3.01 4.64
CA GLY A 124 -12.47 2.45 5.32
C GLY A 124 -12.56 0.92 5.31
N LYS A 125 -11.93 0.23 4.35
CA LYS A 125 -11.89 -1.24 4.26
C LYS A 125 -10.84 -1.87 5.18
N TYR A 126 -10.01 -1.08 5.84
CA TYR A 126 -8.94 -1.54 6.72
C TYR A 126 -9.15 -1.07 8.17
N ASN A 127 -8.66 -1.88 9.10
CA ASN A 127 -8.33 -1.43 10.44
C ASN A 127 -6.92 -0.84 10.37
N VAL A 128 -6.78 0.45 10.70
CA VAL A 128 -5.50 1.16 10.68
C VAL A 128 -5.07 1.43 12.12
N SER A 129 -3.84 1.05 12.47
CA SER A 129 -3.19 1.41 13.73
C SER A 129 -1.88 2.13 13.46
N GLN A 130 -1.47 2.98 14.38
CA GLN A 130 -0.29 3.82 14.23
C GLN A 130 0.63 3.69 15.45
N LYS A 131 1.94 3.66 15.20
CA LYS A 131 2.99 3.80 16.21
C LYS A 131 4.09 4.72 15.67
N GLY A 132 4.01 6.00 16.03
CA GLY A 132 4.91 7.02 15.48
C GLY A 132 4.67 7.21 13.98
N ASP A 133 5.68 6.88 13.16
CA ASP A 133 5.62 6.95 11.70
C ASP A 133 5.22 5.63 11.04
N GLU A 134 5.07 4.56 11.83
CA GLU A 134 4.63 3.25 11.35
C GLU A 134 3.10 3.15 11.37
N PHE A 135 2.51 2.75 10.25
CA PHE A 135 1.08 2.48 10.11
C PHE A 135 0.87 1.03 9.68
N ASP A 136 0.08 0.30 10.44
CA ASP A 136 -0.32 -1.07 10.16
C ASP A 136 -1.78 -1.11 9.70
N LEU A 137 -2.01 -1.80 8.58
CA LEU A 137 -3.30 -1.95 7.94
C LEU A 137 -3.66 -3.42 7.84
N THR A 138 -4.80 -3.78 8.43
CA THR A 138 -5.35 -5.14 8.34
C THR A 138 -6.72 -5.06 7.66
N PRO A 139 -6.98 -5.84 6.59
CA PRO A 139 -8.29 -5.87 5.95
C PRO A 139 -9.40 -6.17 6.96
N ARG A 140 -10.52 -5.43 6.95
CA ARG A 140 -11.69 -5.71 7.79
C ARG A 140 -12.39 -7.00 7.37
N VAL A 141 -12.35 -7.28 6.08
CA VAL A 141 -12.86 -8.50 5.46
C VAL A 141 -11.72 -9.12 4.68
N ALA A 142 -11.47 -10.41 4.91
CA ALA A 142 -10.51 -11.17 4.12
C ALA A 142 -10.92 -11.08 2.64
N SER A 143 -10.10 -10.42 1.83
CA SER A 143 -10.32 -10.25 0.40
C SER A 143 -8.96 -10.29 -0.28
N GLY A 144 -8.80 -11.21 -1.23
CA GLY A 144 -7.51 -11.46 -1.88
C GLY A 144 -6.50 -12.13 -0.95
N ASN A 145 -5.22 -12.00 -1.31
CA ASN A 145 -4.11 -12.68 -0.64
C ASN A 145 -3.42 -11.83 0.46
N LEU A 146 -3.82 -10.57 0.63
CA LEU A 146 -3.22 -9.68 1.63
C LEU A 146 -3.69 -10.03 3.06
N LYS A 147 -2.75 -10.27 3.97
CA LYS A 147 -2.99 -10.43 5.42
C LYS A 147 -2.76 -9.14 6.18
N ARG A 148 -1.67 -8.44 5.88
CA ARG A 148 -1.31 -7.15 6.50
C ARG A 148 -0.51 -6.30 5.54
N PHE A 149 -0.72 -4.99 5.60
CA PHE A 149 0.14 -4.01 4.95
C PHE A 149 0.68 -3.02 5.99
N SER A 150 1.99 -2.82 6.03
CA SER A 150 2.65 -1.86 6.92
C SER A 150 3.33 -0.79 6.09
N ILE A 151 3.23 0.47 6.46
CA ILE A 151 3.91 1.59 5.80
C ILE A 151 4.58 2.49 6.85
N ASN A 152 5.82 2.87 6.57
CA ASN A 152 6.53 3.87 7.34
C ASN A 152 6.51 5.20 6.57
N VAL A 153 5.79 6.19 7.10
CA VAL A 153 5.65 7.52 6.48
C VAL A 153 5.81 8.62 7.53
N SER A 154 6.79 9.48 7.28
CA SER A 154 7.06 10.61 8.15
C SER A 154 5.98 11.68 8.08
N SER A 155 5.95 12.53 9.11
CA SER A 155 4.97 13.60 9.22
C SER A 155 5.00 14.59 8.04
N ASP A 156 6.10 14.70 7.30
CA ASP A 156 6.25 15.51 6.09
C ASP A 156 5.72 14.83 4.80
N GLY A 157 5.33 13.56 4.88
CA GLY A 157 4.87 12.76 3.75
C GLY A 157 5.97 11.95 3.05
N THR A 158 7.19 11.95 3.56
CA THR A 158 8.27 11.08 3.06
C THR A 158 8.00 9.63 3.44
N ILE A 159 8.04 8.72 2.45
CA ILE A 159 7.81 7.29 2.66
C ILE A 159 9.18 6.60 2.74
N HIS A 160 9.46 5.95 3.86
CA HIS A 160 10.74 5.24 4.07
C HIS A 160 10.67 3.77 3.65
N GLY A 161 9.47 3.21 3.61
CA GLY A 161 9.29 1.82 3.20
C GLY A 161 7.90 1.29 3.52
N PHE A 162 7.64 0.07 3.09
CA PHE A 162 6.41 -0.65 3.37
C PHE A 162 6.62 -2.15 3.26
N THR A 163 5.72 -2.91 3.87
CA THR A 163 5.72 -4.37 3.84
C THR A 163 4.33 -4.88 3.52
N ALA A 164 4.21 -5.77 2.55
CA ALA A 164 3.02 -6.59 2.34
C ALA A 164 3.27 -7.99 2.91
N THR A 165 2.37 -8.45 3.77
CA THR A 165 2.36 -9.82 4.29
C THR A 165 1.15 -10.54 3.73
N GLU A 166 1.37 -11.70 3.12
CA GLU A 166 0.34 -12.54 2.51
C GLU A 166 -0.29 -13.51 3.51
N GLN A 167 -1.37 -14.19 3.12
CA GLN A 167 -2.08 -15.13 4.00
C GLN A 167 -1.24 -16.34 4.40
N ASP A 168 -0.38 -16.81 3.51
CA ASP A 168 0.60 -17.88 3.74
C ASP A 168 1.77 -17.45 4.64
N GLY A 169 1.85 -16.16 4.98
CA GLY A 169 2.90 -15.59 5.82
C GLY A 169 4.11 -15.07 5.05
N GLN A 170 4.15 -15.20 3.72
CA GLN A 170 5.19 -14.57 2.90
C GLN A 170 5.19 -13.06 3.11
N ARG A 171 6.37 -12.46 3.19
CA ARG A 171 6.56 -11.02 3.42
C ARG A 171 7.37 -10.41 2.30
N SER A 172 6.81 -9.41 1.63
CA SER A 172 7.50 -8.56 0.67
C SER A 172 7.76 -7.19 1.30
N ALA A 173 8.98 -6.95 1.76
CA ALA A 173 9.41 -5.69 2.38
C ALA A 173 10.17 -4.82 1.37
N TYR A 174 9.84 -3.54 1.33
CA TYR A 174 10.44 -2.53 0.47
C TYR A 174 11.00 -1.39 1.31
N THR A 175 12.26 -1.05 1.11
CA THR A 175 12.91 0.12 1.68
C THR A 175 13.12 1.16 0.59
N LEU A 176 12.57 2.36 0.76
CA LEU A 176 12.76 3.46 -0.17
C LEU A 176 13.94 4.33 0.27
N LYS A 177 14.71 4.82 -0.70
CA LYS A 177 15.83 5.72 -0.48
C LYS A 177 15.80 6.85 -1.50
N ASN A 178 16.50 7.93 -1.16
CA ASN A 178 16.68 9.08 -2.06
C ASN A 178 15.36 9.63 -2.59
N GLN A 179 14.32 9.69 -1.76
CA GLN A 179 13.03 10.23 -2.19
C GLN A 179 13.18 11.71 -2.56
N GLN A 180 12.82 12.02 -3.81
CA GLN A 180 12.81 13.37 -4.36
C GLN A 180 11.37 13.77 -4.65
N ASN A 181 10.88 14.76 -3.91
CA ASN A 181 9.54 15.29 -4.07
C ASN A 181 9.52 16.35 -5.19
N GLY A 182 8.48 16.36 -6.01
CA GLY A 182 8.33 17.31 -7.10
C GLY A 182 7.72 16.68 -8.34
N ASP A 183 7.61 17.47 -9.41
CA ASP A 183 7.00 17.00 -10.65
C ASP A 183 7.83 15.89 -11.30
N VAL A 184 7.14 14.82 -11.68
CA VAL A 184 7.67 13.73 -12.50
C VAL A 184 7.13 13.87 -13.91
N ASP A 185 8.00 13.65 -14.90
CA ASP A 185 7.63 13.64 -16.32
C ASP A 185 6.47 12.67 -16.58
N ALA A 186 5.41 13.18 -17.23
CA ALA A 186 4.23 12.41 -17.57
C ALA A 186 4.54 11.19 -18.47
N ALA A 187 5.64 11.21 -19.22
CA ALA A 187 6.09 10.07 -20.01
C ALA A 187 6.42 8.84 -19.15
N LYS A 188 6.79 9.02 -17.87
CA LYS A 188 7.05 7.91 -16.94
C LYS A 188 5.83 7.03 -16.70
N PHE A 189 4.63 7.57 -16.82
CA PHE A 189 3.37 6.87 -16.54
C PHE A 189 2.68 6.34 -17.79
N ARG A 190 3.36 6.35 -18.94
CA ARG A 190 2.87 5.80 -20.20
C ARG A 190 3.60 4.51 -20.49
N PHE A 191 2.85 3.48 -20.87
CA PHE A 191 3.42 2.23 -21.33
C PHE A 191 3.01 1.98 -22.78
N THR A 192 3.95 1.47 -23.58
CA THR A 192 3.69 1.00 -24.93
C THR A 192 4.35 -0.37 -25.03
N PRO A 193 3.57 -1.44 -25.28
CA PRO A 193 4.14 -2.77 -25.45
C PRO A 193 5.25 -2.76 -26.51
N PRO A 194 6.44 -3.32 -26.22
CA PRO A 194 7.49 -3.43 -27.21
C PRO A 194 7.02 -4.22 -28.44
N LYS A 195 7.60 -3.92 -29.60
CA LYS A 195 7.25 -4.64 -30.84
C LYS A 195 7.58 -6.13 -30.69
N GLY A 196 6.61 -6.99 -31.01
CA GLY A 196 6.78 -8.45 -30.99
C GLY A 196 6.47 -9.11 -29.65
N VAL A 197 6.26 -8.33 -28.59
CA VAL A 197 5.89 -8.84 -27.26
C VAL A 197 4.41 -9.19 -27.22
N ALA A 198 4.08 -10.37 -26.69
CA ALA A 198 2.70 -10.81 -26.54
C ALA A 198 1.97 -9.97 -25.48
N VAL A 199 0.73 -9.60 -25.74
CA VAL A 199 -0.13 -8.85 -24.81
C VAL A 199 -1.29 -9.73 -24.38
N ASP A 200 -1.30 -10.08 -23.10
CA ASP A 200 -2.42 -10.68 -22.40
C ASP A 200 -3.32 -9.56 -21.83
N ASP A 201 -4.37 -9.21 -22.57
CA ASP A 201 -5.32 -8.16 -22.18
C ASP A 201 -6.48 -8.75 -21.37
N GLN A 202 -6.44 -8.55 -20.06
CA GLN A 202 -7.43 -9.07 -19.12
C GLN A 202 -8.52 -8.04 -18.77
N ARG A 203 -8.58 -6.92 -19.50
CA ARG A 203 -9.59 -5.88 -19.31
C ARG A 203 -10.92 -6.35 -19.90
N GLN A 204 -11.87 -6.67 -19.01
CA GLN A 204 -13.27 -6.96 -19.34
C GLN A 204 -14.15 -5.72 -19.11
#